data_AF-A0A2A2Y7I7-F1
#
_entry.id   AF-A0A2A2Y7I7-F1
#
_cell.length_a   1.000
_cell.length_b   1.000
_cell.length_c   1.000
_cell.angle_alpha   90.00
_cell.angle_beta   90.00
_cell.angle_gamma   90.00
#
_symmetry.space_group_name_H-M   'P 1'
#
loop_
_entity.id
_entity.type
_entity.pdbx_description
1 polymer ?
#
loop_
_entity_poly.entity_id
_entity_poly.type
_entity_poly.pdbx_seq_one_letter_code
_entity_poly.pdbx_strand_id
1 'polypeptide(L)'
;MITTLIATPVVKRLDLLFSSLIFVLLLSCNKTGNRIETKNDENFKSKKTFPLVNEGKSKVSVNELIHRLTVENLGNDELFCERIVVDLSRENLEQFFLAVEKLDVTDIRKQELKAAAIATLCKNGEHKFLLSFISENLAHGADRNNLLREVFAAQSSLSVGELLRLRSSLESPDDKMLAYEGIATSAFWDGSVNNDLYDYIFSIEGRKLDAGEEKLLLESIVTQFQKDPFSEHDHLSESVVVEKFEQLSKMFSKGLINTTVIQQCLSSLSNNDSDMAFEQYSKLVKSGLSVDDDTLKTIITKMIHNNSLGSIAKLKQSNLPTSMWENISYELVKKNIAEAAKWYEMESNTFTAAESNYIHKAFARQALDENDLESASKWLSIIQDDKIAKDVTEQYKNKYLQKIEQEASKDPLGVINTVLSDTDNSFDESLQIAMSSYIKKDVKSAQSWFSENSNNLNDIQTSHVALAFAREAIRMGDTVIAREWANIVNNKKLKEVLIGEIAAKED
;
A
#
# COMPACT_ATOMS: atom_id res chain seq x y z
N MET A 1 -5.38 -38.24 -22.79
CA MET A 1 -6.28 -37.71 -23.84
C MET A 1 -7.46 -37.07 -23.12
N ILE A 2 -7.40 -35.77 -22.79
CA ILE A 2 -7.76 -34.60 -23.64
C ILE A 2 -9.28 -34.62 -23.89
N THR A 3 -10.14 -33.67 -23.47
CA THR A 3 -9.99 -32.30 -22.95
C THR A 3 -11.33 -31.90 -22.30
N THR A 4 -11.32 -31.28 -21.13
CA THR A 4 -12.48 -30.53 -20.61
C THR A 4 -12.05 -29.09 -20.35
N LEU A 5 -12.61 -28.17 -21.14
CA LEU A 5 -12.36 -26.74 -21.10
C LEU A 5 -13.19 -26.13 -19.95
N ILE A 6 -12.55 -25.61 -18.91
CA ILE A 6 -13.20 -24.78 -17.89
C ILE A 6 -12.84 -23.33 -18.20
N ALA A 7 -13.82 -22.56 -18.67
CA ALA A 7 -13.73 -21.12 -18.85
C ALA A 7 -14.04 -20.42 -17.52
N THR A 8 -13.13 -19.55 -17.06
CA THR A 8 -13.32 -18.67 -15.89
C THR A 8 -13.28 -17.23 -16.39
N PRO A 9 -14.21 -16.33 -16.01
CA PRO A 9 -14.14 -14.94 -16.47
C PRO A 9 -13.21 -14.12 -15.55
N VAL A 10 -12.01 -13.82 -16.06
CA VAL A 10 -11.11 -12.78 -15.55
C VAL A 10 -11.60 -11.44 -16.10
N VAL A 11 -12.49 -10.74 -15.39
CA VAL A 11 -12.96 -9.40 -15.81
C VAL A 11 -12.93 -8.33 -14.71
N LYS A 12 -12.66 -8.66 -13.44
CA LYS A 12 -12.76 -7.65 -12.34
C LYS A 12 -11.47 -6.94 -11.91
N ARG A 13 -10.40 -6.92 -12.71
CA ARG A 13 -9.14 -6.23 -12.33
C ARG A 13 -8.51 -5.33 -13.40
N LEU A 14 -9.23 -5.03 -14.49
CA LEU A 14 -8.73 -4.13 -15.54
C LEU A 14 -9.16 -2.67 -15.37
N ASP A 15 -10.24 -2.39 -14.61
CA ASP A 15 -10.75 -1.02 -14.47
C ASP A 15 -9.90 -0.12 -13.56
N LEU A 16 -9.09 -0.69 -12.66
CA LEU A 16 -8.21 0.07 -11.76
C LEU A 16 -6.84 0.41 -12.36
N LEU A 17 -6.45 -0.23 -13.47
CA LEU A 17 -5.18 0.05 -14.15
C LEU A 17 -5.34 1.03 -15.33
N PHE A 18 -6.57 1.29 -15.78
CA PHE A 18 -6.82 2.21 -16.90
C PHE A 18 -6.77 3.69 -16.50
N SER A 19 -7.17 4.05 -15.28
CA SER A 19 -7.19 5.46 -14.83
C SER A 19 -5.80 6.03 -14.58
N SER A 20 -4.84 5.22 -14.13
CA SER A 20 -3.46 5.65 -13.87
C SER A 20 -2.57 5.65 -15.13
N LEU A 21 -2.90 4.85 -16.16
CA LEU A 21 -2.16 4.82 -17.42
C LEU A 21 -2.50 6.01 -18.35
N ILE A 22 -3.75 6.53 -18.27
CA ILE A 22 -4.20 7.67 -19.07
C ILE A 22 -3.55 8.98 -18.60
N PHE A 23 -3.26 9.11 -17.30
CA PHE A 23 -2.61 10.30 -16.74
C PHE A 23 -1.13 10.42 -17.15
N VAL A 24 -0.44 9.28 -17.31
CA VAL A 24 0.97 9.24 -17.76
C VAL A 24 1.10 9.47 -19.28
N LEU A 25 0.12 9.05 -20.08
CA LEU A 25 0.12 9.27 -21.53
C LEU A 25 -0.16 10.72 -21.93
N LEU A 26 -0.96 11.47 -21.14
CA LEU A 26 -1.24 12.88 -21.41
C LEU A 26 -0.04 13.81 -21.14
N LEU A 27 0.87 13.43 -20.23
CA LEU A 27 2.11 14.18 -19.96
C LEU A 27 3.23 13.91 -20.98
N SER A 28 3.22 12.76 -21.66
CA SER A 28 4.23 12.41 -22.67
C SER A 28 3.99 13.03 -24.05
N CYS A 29 2.79 13.54 -24.35
CA CYS A 29 2.50 14.17 -25.65
C CYS A 29 2.90 15.65 -25.75
N ASN A 30 3.38 16.29 -24.68
CA ASN A 30 3.76 17.71 -24.67
C ASN A 30 5.27 17.99 -24.82
N LYS A 31 6.06 16.99 -25.24
CA LYS A 31 7.50 17.13 -25.51
C LYS A 31 7.88 16.75 -26.94
N THR A 32 7.38 17.50 -27.92
CA THR A 32 8.11 17.67 -29.19
C THR A 32 8.02 19.12 -29.61
N GLY A 33 9.09 19.87 -29.34
CA GLY A 33 9.25 21.22 -29.82
C GLY A 33 9.40 21.24 -31.33
N ASN A 34 8.70 22.17 -31.99
CA ASN A 34 9.13 22.71 -33.27
C ASN A 34 9.23 24.22 -33.15
N ARG A 35 10.47 24.66 -33.34
CA ARG A 35 10.93 26.05 -33.39
C ARG A 35 10.35 26.68 -34.64
N ILE A 36 9.41 27.62 -34.50
CA ILE A 36 8.98 28.49 -35.59
C ILE A 36 9.69 29.83 -35.42
N GLU A 37 10.53 30.14 -36.40
CA GLU A 37 11.26 31.41 -36.51
C GLU A 37 10.28 32.58 -36.64
N THR A 38 10.40 33.54 -35.74
CA THR A 38 9.73 34.84 -35.84
C THR A 38 10.39 35.67 -36.95
N LYS A 39 9.68 35.87 -38.06
CA LYS A 39 9.90 37.02 -38.93
C LYS A 39 9.06 38.19 -38.43
N ASN A 40 9.73 39.33 -38.27
CA ASN A 40 9.14 40.62 -37.96
C ASN A 40 8.04 40.96 -38.96
N ASP A 41 6.84 41.23 -38.46
CA ASP A 41 5.90 42.13 -39.11
C ASP A 41 5.41 43.15 -38.08
N GLU A 42 5.92 44.37 -38.24
CA GLU A 42 5.41 45.57 -37.62
C GLU A 42 4.03 45.87 -38.21
N ASN A 43 2.96 45.49 -37.52
CA ASN A 43 1.67 46.22 -37.49
C ASN A 43 0.60 45.42 -36.75
N PHE A 44 0.57 45.51 -35.42
CA PHE A 44 -0.68 45.35 -34.67
C PHE A 44 -0.63 46.16 -33.37
N LYS A 45 -0.78 47.49 -33.52
CA LYS A 45 -1.28 48.34 -32.44
C LYS A 45 -2.79 48.16 -32.37
N SER A 46 -3.29 47.49 -31.35
CA SER A 46 -4.43 48.02 -30.58
C SER A 46 -4.55 47.35 -29.22
N LYS A 47 -4.69 48.21 -28.22
CA LYS A 47 -4.97 47.90 -26.82
C LYS A 47 -6.23 47.04 -26.69
N LYS A 48 -6.16 45.97 -25.91
CA LYS A 48 -7.28 45.51 -25.07
C LYS A 48 -6.78 45.36 -23.64
N THR A 49 -6.68 46.50 -22.96
CA THR A 49 -6.90 46.56 -21.52
C THR A 49 -8.31 46.02 -21.26
N PHE A 50 -8.41 44.90 -20.56
CA PHE A 50 -9.68 44.43 -20.00
C PHE A 50 -10.16 45.48 -18.97
N PRO A 51 -11.42 45.92 -19.03
CA PRO A 51 -11.92 46.80 -18.00
C PRO A 51 -12.04 46.00 -16.70
N LEU A 52 -11.45 46.54 -15.62
CA LEU A 52 -11.89 46.25 -14.27
C LEU A 52 -13.41 46.44 -14.23
N VAL A 53 -14.12 45.38 -13.87
CA VAL A 53 -15.57 45.40 -13.70
C VAL A 53 -15.90 46.45 -12.64
N ASN A 54 -16.61 47.49 -13.05
CA ASN A 54 -17.24 48.43 -12.14
C ASN A 54 -18.26 47.68 -11.28
N GLU A 55 -18.16 47.85 -9.96
CA GLU A 55 -19.19 47.47 -8.99
C GLU A 55 -20.49 48.20 -9.35
N GLY A 56 -21.39 47.50 -10.05
CA GLY A 56 -22.62 48.11 -10.55
C GLY A 56 -23.44 47.19 -11.43
N LYS A 57 -24.12 46.21 -10.81
CA LYS A 57 -25.31 45.50 -11.30
C LYS A 57 -25.35 45.19 -12.81
N SER A 58 -24.60 44.18 -13.25
CA SER A 58 -24.88 43.50 -14.52
C SER A 58 -25.39 42.09 -14.22
N LYS A 59 -26.70 41.85 -14.29
CA LYS A 59 -27.26 40.48 -14.26
C LYS A 59 -26.84 39.79 -15.57
N VAL A 60 -25.84 38.91 -15.52
CA VAL A 60 -25.52 38.02 -16.64
C VAL A 60 -26.72 37.10 -16.86
N SER A 61 -27.21 37.02 -18.10
CA SER A 61 -28.37 36.15 -18.39
C SER A 61 -27.96 34.68 -18.33
N VAL A 62 -28.87 33.79 -17.92
CA VAL A 62 -28.59 32.35 -17.89
C VAL A 62 -28.11 31.83 -19.25
N ASN A 63 -28.69 32.33 -20.35
CA ASN A 63 -28.27 31.97 -21.70
C ASN A 63 -26.83 32.40 -22.02
N GLU A 64 -26.38 33.54 -21.50
CA GLU A 64 -25.00 34.00 -21.64
C GLU A 64 -24.05 33.15 -20.78
N LEU A 65 -24.50 32.72 -19.60
CA LEU A 65 -23.77 31.78 -18.74
C LEU A 65 -23.58 30.42 -19.43
N ILE A 66 -24.65 29.89 -20.03
CA ILE A 66 -24.66 28.64 -20.79
C ILE A 66 -23.74 28.75 -22.00
N HIS A 67 -23.83 29.86 -22.73
CA HIS A 67 -22.98 30.14 -23.88
C HIS A 67 -21.49 30.19 -23.48
N ARG A 68 -21.16 30.83 -22.35
CA ARG A 68 -19.80 30.85 -21.82
C ARG A 68 -19.30 29.46 -21.42
N LEU A 69 -20.16 28.60 -20.86
CA LEU A 69 -19.83 27.20 -20.57
C LEU A 69 -19.66 26.31 -21.81
N THR A 70 -20.39 26.59 -22.90
CA THR A 70 -20.36 25.77 -24.13
C THR A 70 -19.32 26.21 -25.16
N VAL A 71 -19.05 27.52 -25.28
CA VAL A 71 -18.26 28.07 -26.40
C VAL A 71 -16.77 28.17 -26.09
N GLU A 72 -16.39 28.31 -24.82
CA GLU A 72 -14.99 28.58 -24.47
C GLU A 72 -14.09 27.32 -24.37
N ASN A 73 -14.59 26.14 -24.74
CA ASN A 73 -13.84 24.87 -24.84
C ASN A 73 -12.79 24.71 -23.72
N LEU A 74 -13.31 24.48 -22.52
CA LEU A 74 -12.63 24.57 -21.23
C LEU A 74 -11.43 23.62 -21.15
N GLY A 75 -10.22 24.12 -21.44
CA GLY A 75 -9.05 23.64 -20.73
C GLY A 75 -9.26 23.83 -19.21
N ASN A 76 -8.59 23.02 -18.39
CA ASN A 76 -8.70 22.90 -16.91
C ASN A 76 -8.56 24.20 -16.08
N ASP A 77 -9.24 25.28 -16.41
CA ASP A 77 -9.09 26.58 -15.77
C ASP A 77 -10.13 26.72 -14.65
N GLU A 78 -9.77 26.29 -13.43
CA GLU A 78 -10.58 26.41 -12.21
C GLU A 78 -11.10 27.85 -11.99
N LEU A 79 -10.29 28.85 -12.36
CA LEU A 79 -10.60 30.27 -12.27
C LEU A 79 -11.85 30.68 -13.07
N PHE A 80 -12.22 29.90 -14.10
CA PHE A 80 -13.39 30.19 -14.92
C PHE A 80 -14.69 29.72 -14.25
N CYS A 81 -14.66 28.57 -13.55
CA CYS A 81 -15.81 28.07 -12.81
C CYS A 81 -16.16 29.03 -11.67
N GLU A 82 -15.17 29.55 -10.94
CA GLU A 82 -15.43 30.55 -9.89
C GLU A 82 -16.07 31.83 -10.45
N ARG A 83 -15.58 32.36 -11.58
CA ARG A 83 -16.11 33.59 -12.18
C ARG A 83 -17.54 33.47 -12.71
N ILE A 84 -17.89 32.32 -13.26
CA ILE A 84 -19.25 32.07 -13.75
C ILE A 84 -20.23 31.96 -12.59
N VAL A 85 -19.80 31.39 -11.47
CA VAL A 85 -20.71 31.06 -10.39
C VAL A 85 -20.94 32.26 -9.45
N VAL A 86 -20.04 33.26 -9.41
CA VAL A 86 -20.21 34.49 -8.60
C VAL A 86 -21.52 35.25 -8.89
N ASP A 87 -22.08 35.14 -10.10
CA ASP A 87 -23.33 35.80 -10.48
C ASP A 87 -24.60 34.93 -10.31
N LEU A 88 -24.47 33.73 -9.75
CA LEU A 88 -25.58 32.80 -9.59
C LEU A 88 -26.52 33.26 -8.47
N SER A 89 -27.80 33.46 -8.79
CA SER A 89 -28.85 33.80 -7.83
C SER A 89 -29.81 32.63 -7.60
N ARG A 90 -30.58 32.71 -6.51
CA ARG A 90 -31.70 31.81 -6.20
C ARG A 90 -32.63 31.57 -7.40
N GLU A 91 -32.91 32.62 -8.16
CA GLU A 91 -33.86 32.63 -9.28
C GLU A 91 -33.37 31.83 -10.49
N ASN A 92 -32.06 31.59 -10.60
CA ASN A 92 -31.42 31.05 -11.80
C ASN A 92 -30.82 29.65 -11.60
N LEU A 93 -30.80 29.10 -10.38
CA LEU A 93 -30.19 27.81 -10.07
C LEU A 93 -30.81 26.65 -10.84
N GLU A 94 -32.14 26.61 -10.94
CA GLU A 94 -32.85 25.56 -11.68
C GLU A 94 -32.49 25.56 -13.17
N GLN A 95 -32.49 26.76 -13.77
CA GLN A 95 -32.13 26.93 -15.18
C GLN A 95 -30.66 26.58 -15.42
N PHE A 96 -29.78 26.87 -14.45
CA PHE A 96 -28.39 26.43 -14.48
C PHE A 96 -28.28 24.90 -14.47
N PHE A 97 -28.95 24.20 -13.56
CA PHE A 97 -28.92 22.73 -13.50
C PHE A 97 -29.47 22.09 -14.78
N LEU A 98 -30.60 22.59 -15.29
CA LEU A 98 -31.18 22.14 -16.56
C LEU A 98 -30.24 22.37 -17.75
N ALA A 99 -29.41 23.39 -17.69
CA ALA A 99 -28.44 23.65 -18.73
C ALA A 99 -27.20 22.76 -18.62
N VAL A 100 -26.69 22.54 -17.40
CA VAL A 100 -25.61 21.59 -17.14
C VAL A 100 -25.98 20.19 -17.63
N GLU A 101 -27.23 19.77 -17.45
CA GLU A 101 -27.74 18.50 -17.98
C GLU A 101 -27.64 18.38 -19.50
N LYS A 102 -27.84 19.49 -20.21
CA LYS A 102 -27.81 19.56 -21.67
C LYS A 102 -26.39 19.69 -22.24
N LEU A 103 -25.37 19.87 -21.39
CA LEU A 103 -23.99 19.91 -21.84
C LEU A 103 -23.54 18.53 -22.32
N ASP A 104 -22.80 18.50 -23.42
CA ASP A 104 -22.15 17.30 -23.94
C ASP A 104 -20.79 17.07 -23.25
N VAL A 105 -20.85 16.83 -21.94
CA VAL A 105 -19.69 16.54 -21.08
C VAL A 105 -19.99 15.30 -20.23
N THR A 106 -18.95 14.71 -19.63
CA THR A 106 -19.08 13.54 -18.76
C THR A 106 -19.97 13.84 -17.55
N ASP A 107 -20.64 12.81 -17.02
CA ASP A 107 -21.49 12.95 -15.82
C ASP A 107 -20.70 13.46 -14.62
N ILE A 108 -19.43 13.05 -14.49
CA ILE A 108 -18.50 13.56 -13.48
C ILE A 108 -18.36 15.08 -13.60
N ARG A 109 -18.12 15.60 -14.81
CA ARG A 109 -17.97 17.04 -15.05
C ARG A 109 -19.27 17.80 -14.79
N LYS A 110 -20.43 17.22 -15.09
CA LYS A 110 -21.73 17.80 -14.73
C LYS A 110 -21.89 17.92 -13.23
N GLN A 111 -21.51 16.90 -12.47
CA GLN A 111 -21.55 16.91 -11.02
C GLN A 111 -20.61 17.98 -10.42
N GLU A 112 -19.38 18.10 -10.92
CA GLU A 112 -18.44 19.16 -10.51
C GLU A 112 -19.01 20.57 -10.71
N LEU A 113 -19.63 20.82 -11.86
CA LEU A 113 -20.24 22.13 -12.15
C LEU A 113 -21.42 22.45 -11.22
N LYS A 114 -22.27 21.45 -10.91
CA LYS A 114 -23.36 21.60 -9.95
C LYS A 114 -22.82 21.82 -8.52
N ALA A 115 -21.75 21.10 -8.13
CA ALA A 115 -21.12 21.24 -6.83
C ALA A 115 -20.52 22.65 -6.65
N ALA A 116 -19.80 23.15 -7.65
CA ALA A 116 -19.26 24.52 -7.64
C ALA A 116 -20.36 25.59 -7.51
N ALA A 117 -21.51 25.38 -8.18
CA ALA A 117 -22.69 26.23 -8.05
C ALA A 117 -23.26 26.25 -6.62
N ILE A 118 -23.38 25.08 -6.00
CA ILE A 118 -23.78 24.95 -4.61
C ILE A 118 -22.79 25.64 -3.69
N ALA A 119 -21.49 25.39 -3.86
CA ALA A 119 -20.46 25.94 -2.99
C ALA A 119 -20.49 27.48 -2.97
N THR A 120 -20.68 28.11 -4.12
CA THR A 120 -20.79 29.58 -4.20
C THR A 120 -22.06 30.12 -3.56
N LEU A 121 -23.20 29.45 -3.76
CA LEU A 121 -24.44 29.84 -3.08
C LEU A 121 -24.32 29.66 -1.55
N CYS A 122 -23.60 28.63 -1.08
CA CYS A 122 -23.27 28.47 0.34
C CYS A 122 -22.38 29.61 0.86
N LYS A 123 -21.36 30.02 0.09
CA LYS A 123 -20.54 31.22 0.40
C LYS A 123 -21.40 32.48 0.54
N ASN A 124 -22.51 32.58 -0.19
CA ASN A 124 -23.48 33.67 -0.12
C ASN A 124 -24.55 33.50 0.99
N GLY A 125 -24.48 32.45 1.80
CA GLY A 125 -25.40 32.22 2.92
C GLY A 125 -26.72 31.52 2.55
N GLU A 126 -26.87 31.01 1.33
CA GLU A 126 -28.14 30.48 0.80
C GLU A 126 -28.44 29.01 1.16
N HIS A 127 -27.82 28.47 2.22
CA HIS A 127 -27.91 27.07 2.63
C HIS A 127 -29.36 26.57 2.78
N LYS A 128 -30.25 27.34 3.41
CA LYS A 128 -31.66 26.94 3.60
C LYS A 128 -32.40 26.82 2.28
N PHE A 129 -32.15 27.74 1.36
CA PHE A 129 -32.74 27.68 0.03
C PHE A 129 -32.24 26.42 -0.71
N LEU A 130 -30.93 26.16 -0.66
CA LEU A 130 -30.34 24.98 -1.30
C LEU A 130 -30.91 23.66 -0.78
N LEU A 131 -31.11 23.53 0.54
CA LEU A 131 -31.70 22.32 1.12
C LEU A 131 -33.15 22.09 0.67
N SER A 132 -33.97 23.15 0.65
CA SER A 132 -35.34 23.09 0.11
C SER A 132 -35.33 22.79 -1.39
N PHE A 133 -34.48 23.47 -2.16
CA PHE A 133 -34.33 23.24 -3.59
C PHE A 133 -33.96 21.79 -3.91
N ILE A 134 -32.93 21.24 -3.26
CA ILE A 134 -32.48 19.86 -3.45
C ILE A 134 -33.57 18.86 -3.06
N SER A 135 -34.27 19.10 -1.96
CA SER A 135 -35.31 18.18 -1.47
C SER A 135 -36.58 18.20 -2.34
N GLU A 136 -36.93 19.36 -2.91
CA GLU A 136 -38.13 19.53 -3.73
C GLU A 136 -37.91 19.13 -5.19
N ASN A 137 -36.70 19.31 -5.72
CA ASN A 137 -36.45 19.22 -7.16
C ASN A 137 -35.62 18.01 -7.58
N LEU A 138 -34.98 17.29 -6.65
CA LEU A 138 -34.16 16.12 -6.96
C LEU A 138 -34.71 14.85 -6.32
N ALA A 139 -34.84 13.80 -7.14
CA ALA A 139 -35.20 12.47 -6.66
C ALA A 139 -34.08 11.87 -5.79
N HIS A 140 -34.43 10.90 -4.93
CA HIS A 140 -33.44 10.11 -4.21
C HIS A 140 -32.49 9.42 -5.18
N GLY A 141 -31.18 9.56 -4.97
CA GLY A 141 -30.15 9.02 -5.86
C GLY A 141 -28.77 9.64 -5.63
N ALA A 142 -27.78 9.18 -6.39
CA ALA A 142 -26.38 9.61 -6.24
C ALA A 142 -26.20 11.12 -6.39
N ASP A 143 -26.88 11.73 -7.36
CA ASP A 143 -26.83 13.19 -7.60
C ASP A 143 -27.32 13.99 -6.40
N ARG A 144 -28.50 13.66 -5.86
CA ARG A 144 -29.03 14.30 -4.65
C ARG A 144 -28.05 14.14 -3.48
N ASN A 145 -27.50 12.93 -3.31
CA ASN A 145 -26.61 12.62 -2.21
C ASN A 145 -25.32 13.45 -2.27
N ASN A 146 -24.73 13.58 -3.46
CA ASN A 146 -23.52 14.37 -3.66
C ASN A 146 -23.76 15.86 -3.41
N LEU A 147 -24.88 16.40 -3.89
CA LEU A 147 -25.21 17.81 -3.70
C LEU A 147 -25.55 18.14 -2.25
N LEU A 148 -26.20 17.23 -1.51
CA LEU A 148 -26.43 17.39 -0.07
C LEU A 148 -25.10 17.43 0.70
N ARG A 149 -24.18 16.50 0.41
CA ARG A 149 -22.83 16.55 1.00
C ARG A 149 -22.16 17.88 0.74
N GLU A 150 -22.23 18.38 -0.49
CA GLU A 150 -21.62 19.65 -0.90
C GLU A 150 -22.18 20.85 -0.13
N VAL A 151 -23.51 20.93 0.07
CA VAL A 151 -24.13 22.00 0.88
C VAL A 151 -23.55 22.03 2.30
N PHE A 152 -23.31 20.86 2.87
CA PHE A 152 -22.73 20.73 4.20
C PHE A 152 -21.20 20.77 4.19
N ALA A 153 -20.52 20.64 3.04
CA ALA A 153 -19.07 20.72 2.93
C ALA A 153 -18.57 22.15 2.66
N ALA A 154 -19.31 22.93 1.88
CA ALA A 154 -18.92 24.28 1.48
C ALA A 154 -19.20 25.33 2.58
N GLN A 155 -18.38 25.40 3.63
CA GLN A 155 -18.68 26.17 4.84
C GLN A 155 -17.78 27.39 5.09
N SER A 156 -17.91 28.44 4.29
CA SER A 156 -17.14 29.66 4.58
C SER A 156 -17.74 30.56 5.68
N SER A 157 -18.97 30.32 6.17
CA SER A 157 -19.69 31.30 7.02
C SER A 157 -20.58 30.78 8.16
N LEU A 158 -20.87 29.47 8.26
CA LEU A 158 -21.76 28.92 9.30
C LEU A 158 -20.99 28.28 10.44
N SER A 159 -21.47 28.47 11.67
CA SER A 159 -20.99 27.71 12.82
C SER A 159 -21.50 26.27 12.80
N VAL A 160 -20.79 25.35 13.45
CA VAL A 160 -21.20 23.94 13.65
C VAL A 160 -22.62 23.82 14.20
N GLY A 161 -22.94 24.66 15.19
CA GLY A 161 -24.26 24.67 15.79
C GLY A 161 -25.37 25.04 14.82
N GLU A 162 -25.09 25.90 13.83
CA GLU A 162 -26.03 26.24 12.77
C GLU A 162 -26.19 25.12 11.75
N LEU A 163 -25.10 24.43 11.41
CA LEU A 163 -25.12 23.29 10.50
C LEU A 163 -25.92 22.12 11.07
N LEU A 164 -25.75 21.83 12.36
CA LEU A 164 -26.55 20.79 13.02
C LEU A 164 -28.03 21.17 13.13
N ARG A 165 -28.35 22.47 13.27
CA ARG A 165 -29.75 22.95 13.16
C ARG A 165 -30.30 22.79 11.74
N LEU A 166 -29.50 23.07 10.71
CA LEU A 166 -29.89 22.84 9.31
C LEU A 166 -30.10 21.36 9.03
N ARG A 167 -29.19 20.49 9.48
CA ARG A 167 -29.33 19.04 9.40
C ARG A 167 -30.60 18.53 10.11
N SER A 168 -30.96 19.14 11.24
CA SER A 168 -32.20 18.79 11.97
C SER A 168 -33.48 19.11 11.18
N SER A 169 -33.41 19.97 10.16
CA SER A 169 -34.53 20.26 9.25
C SER A 169 -34.72 19.22 8.14
N LEU A 170 -33.76 18.31 7.96
CA LEU A 170 -33.89 17.19 7.02
C LEU A 170 -34.83 16.14 7.61
N GLU A 171 -35.73 15.60 6.80
CA GLU A 171 -36.72 14.62 7.26
C GLU A 171 -36.16 13.18 7.23
N SER A 172 -35.41 12.84 6.18
CA SER A 172 -34.87 11.49 5.98
C SER A 172 -33.63 11.20 6.85
N PRO A 173 -33.54 10.00 7.47
CA PRO A 173 -32.32 9.54 8.13
C PRO A 173 -31.09 9.50 7.20
N ASP A 174 -31.28 9.15 5.93
CA ASP A 174 -30.17 9.06 4.96
C ASP A 174 -29.63 10.46 4.63
N ASP A 175 -30.52 11.44 4.46
CA ASP A 175 -30.10 12.84 4.21
C ASP A 175 -29.37 13.41 5.42
N LYS A 176 -29.81 13.06 6.63
CA LYS A 176 -29.11 13.42 7.87
C LYS A 176 -27.71 12.80 7.93
N MET A 177 -27.53 11.58 7.44
CA MET A 177 -26.22 10.93 7.36
C MET A 177 -25.31 11.63 6.34
N LEU A 178 -25.84 11.97 5.18
CA LEU A 178 -25.10 12.72 4.15
C LEU A 178 -24.69 14.12 4.62
N ALA A 179 -25.55 14.76 5.42
CA ALA A 179 -25.21 16.01 6.10
C ALA A 179 -24.05 15.83 7.08
N TYR A 180 -24.01 14.74 7.86
CA TYR A 180 -22.87 14.43 8.71
C TYR A 180 -21.59 14.19 7.91
N GLU A 181 -21.67 13.49 6.79
CA GLU A 181 -20.53 13.31 5.88
C GLU A 181 -20.01 14.65 5.35
N GLY A 182 -20.88 15.56 4.95
CA GLY A 182 -20.49 16.91 4.49
C GLY A 182 -19.89 17.77 5.60
N ILE A 183 -20.52 17.77 6.79
CA ILE A 183 -19.98 18.48 7.98
C ILE A 183 -18.59 17.95 8.33
N ALA A 184 -18.42 16.63 8.29
CA ALA A 184 -17.14 15.98 8.53
C ALA A 184 -16.09 16.38 7.48
N THR A 185 -16.45 16.42 6.20
CA THR A 185 -15.58 16.87 5.11
C THR A 185 -15.12 18.32 5.33
N SER A 186 -16.04 19.25 5.61
CA SER A 186 -15.67 20.65 5.85
C SER A 186 -14.76 20.82 7.07
N ALA A 187 -15.12 20.16 8.18
CA ALA A 187 -14.32 20.19 9.40
C ALA A 187 -12.91 19.65 9.17
N PHE A 188 -12.80 18.63 8.34
CA PHE A 188 -11.53 18.02 8.02
C PHE A 188 -10.66 18.90 7.08
N TRP A 189 -11.22 19.56 6.08
CA TRP A 189 -10.39 20.29 5.09
C TRP A 189 -10.18 21.77 5.39
N ASP A 190 -11.20 22.49 5.83
CA ASP A 190 -11.14 23.95 5.89
C ASP A 190 -10.48 24.49 7.17
N GLY A 191 -10.36 23.67 8.23
CA GLY A 191 -9.78 24.06 9.52
C GLY A 191 -10.55 25.15 10.28
N SER A 192 -11.45 25.88 9.62
CA SER A 192 -12.34 26.92 10.16
C SER A 192 -13.27 26.37 11.24
N VAL A 193 -13.62 25.10 11.12
CA VAL A 193 -14.54 24.37 11.98
C VAL A 193 -13.78 23.51 13.01
N ASN A 194 -12.44 23.41 12.93
CA ASN A 194 -11.69 22.42 13.70
C ASN A 194 -11.73 22.70 15.21
N ASN A 195 -11.46 23.93 15.66
CA ASN A 195 -11.55 24.22 17.09
C ASN A 195 -13.00 24.15 17.57
N ASP A 196 -13.94 24.71 16.79
CA ASP A 196 -15.34 24.81 17.18
C ASP A 196 -16.12 23.49 17.08
N LEU A 197 -15.84 22.55 16.18
CA LEU A 197 -16.56 21.26 16.08
C LEU A 197 -16.12 20.31 17.17
N TYR A 198 -14.82 20.22 17.41
CA TYR A 198 -14.32 19.45 18.52
C TYR A 198 -14.77 20.09 19.83
N ASP A 199 -14.58 21.39 20.02
CA ASP A 199 -15.13 22.07 21.19
C ASP A 199 -16.65 21.96 21.23
N TYR A 200 -17.40 21.89 20.13
CA TYR A 200 -18.85 21.70 20.15
C TYR A 200 -19.25 20.26 20.53
N ILE A 201 -18.58 19.24 20.00
CA ILE A 201 -18.74 17.85 20.42
C ILE A 201 -18.36 17.69 21.91
N PHE A 202 -17.38 18.46 22.40
CA PHE A 202 -16.81 18.31 23.74
C PHE A 202 -17.30 19.29 24.81
N SER A 203 -17.83 20.47 24.46
CA SER A 203 -18.24 21.56 25.38
C SER A 203 -19.75 21.57 25.66
N ILE A 204 -20.53 20.72 24.99
CA ILE A 204 -21.94 20.59 25.30
C ILE A 204 -22.11 19.74 26.57
N GLU A 205 -21.85 20.39 27.70
CA GLU A 205 -22.31 19.95 29.03
C GLU A 205 -23.85 20.06 29.19
N GLY A 206 -24.61 20.44 28.15
CA GLY A 206 -26.03 20.81 28.27
C GLY A 206 -27.05 20.25 27.25
N ARG A 207 -26.63 19.62 26.15
CA ARG A 207 -27.50 18.97 25.15
C ARG A 207 -26.77 17.77 24.54
N LYS A 208 -26.91 16.60 25.15
CA LYS A 208 -26.41 15.36 24.58
C LYS A 208 -26.91 15.23 23.14
N LEU A 209 -26.01 15.24 22.16
CA LEU A 209 -26.25 14.46 20.93
C LEU A 209 -26.64 13.06 21.40
N ASP A 210 -27.62 12.43 20.75
CA ASP A 210 -27.84 11.03 21.08
C ASP A 210 -26.56 10.25 20.76
N ALA A 211 -26.28 9.20 21.54
CA ALA A 211 -25.04 8.44 21.39
C ALA A 211 -24.89 7.80 19.99
N GLY A 212 -25.97 7.72 19.21
CA GLY A 212 -25.95 7.27 17.82
C GLY A 212 -25.48 8.36 16.86
N GLU A 213 -25.95 9.59 17.02
CA GLU A 213 -25.59 10.76 16.22
C GLU A 213 -24.13 11.15 16.40
N GLU A 214 -23.62 11.13 17.62
CA GLU A 214 -22.20 11.34 17.91
C GLU A 214 -21.34 10.27 17.22
N LYS A 215 -21.75 9.00 17.33
CA LYS A 215 -21.08 7.88 16.68
C LYS A 215 -21.08 8.02 15.15
N LEU A 216 -22.20 8.40 14.54
CA LEU A 216 -22.30 8.55 13.08
C LEU A 216 -21.44 9.70 12.56
N LEU A 217 -21.42 10.85 13.23
CA LEU A 217 -20.55 11.96 12.86
C LEU A 217 -19.06 11.56 12.99
N LEU A 218 -18.70 10.84 14.05
CA LEU A 218 -17.33 10.32 14.22
C LEU A 218 -16.97 9.28 13.15
N GLU A 219 -17.87 8.36 12.83
CA GLU A 219 -17.70 7.40 11.74
C GLU A 219 -17.56 8.10 10.39
N SER A 220 -18.31 9.18 10.14
CA SER A 220 -18.15 10.03 8.95
C SER A 220 -16.81 10.74 8.91
N ILE A 221 -16.36 11.34 10.02
CA ILE A 221 -15.04 11.96 10.11
C ILE A 221 -13.96 10.93 9.81
N VAL A 222 -13.99 9.78 10.50
CA VAL A 222 -13.08 8.65 10.26
C VAL A 222 -13.11 8.19 8.80
N THR A 223 -14.30 8.10 8.21
CA THR A 223 -14.47 7.68 6.81
C THR A 223 -13.86 8.69 5.85
N GLN A 224 -13.96 10.00 6.11
CA GLN A 224 -13.30 11.02 5.30
C GLN A 224 -11.78 10.94 5.44
N PHE A 225 -11.27 10.78 6.67
CA PHE A 225 -9.85 10.48 6.92
C PHE A 225 -9.38 9.23 6.17
N GLN A 226 -10.21 8.19 6.04
CA GLN A 226 -9.85 6.96 5.33
C GLN A 226 -9.90 7.10 3.82
N LYS A 227 -10.89 7.84 3.30
CA LYS A 227 -11.10 8.03 1.85
C LYS A 227 -9.99 8.87 1.24
N ASP A 228 -9.54 9.88 1.96
CA ASP A 228 -8.60 10.85 1.43
C ASP A 228 -7.84 11.59 2.54
N PRO A 229 -6.88 10.95 3.22
CA PRO A 229 -6.17 11.63 4.30
C PRO A 229 -5.21 12.71 3.78
N PHE A 230 -4.73 12.62 2.53
CA PHE A 230 -3.64 13.46 1.97
C PHE A 230 -3.61 13.53 0.41
N SER A 231 -4.64 13.07 -0.32
CA SER A 231 -4.59 12.77 -1.77
C SER A 231 -4.92 13.96 -2.69
N GLU A 232 -5.65 14.96 -2.23
CA GLU A 232 -5.95 16.16 -3.04
C GLU A 232 -4.89 17.26 -2.97
N HIS A 233 -3.88 17.11 -2.11
CA HIS A 233 -2.86 18.13 -1.91
C HIS A 233 -1.47 17.50 -1.89
N ASP A 234 -0.81 17.47 -3.06
CA ASP A 234 0.58 17.02 -3.23
C ASP A 234 1.57 17.72 -2.27
N HIS A 235 1.17 18.80 -1.60
CA HIS A 235 2.00 19.58 -0.69
C HIS A 235 1.24 20.10 0.54
N LEU A 236 0.66 19.21 1.36
CA LEU A 236 0.24 19.64 2.70
C LEU A 236 1.46 20.14 3.48
N SER A 237 1.35 21.33 4.07
CA SER A 237 2.42 21.85 4.91
C SER A 237 2.58 21.00 6.16
N GLU A 238 3.80 20.90 6.67
CA GLU A 238 4.11 20.21 7.93
C GLU A 238 3.18 20.65 9.07
N SER A 239 2.88 21.95 9.16
CA SER A 239 1.99 22.50 10.19
C SER A 239 0.58 21.91 10.14
N VAL A 240 0.03 21.70 8.94
CA VAL A 240 -1.31 21.12 8.77
C VAL A 240 -1.28 19.65 9.17
N VAL A 241 -0.28 18.90 8.73
CA VAL A 241 -0.15 17.47 9.10
C VAL A 241 -0.03 17.30 10.62
N VAL A 242 0.81 18.11 11.27
CA VAL A 242 0.96 18.11 12.73
C VAL A 242 -0.37 18.41 13.43
N GLU A 243 -1.09 19.45 13.00
CA GLU A 243 -2.38 19.82 13.57
C GLU A 243 -3.41 18.67 13.47
N LYS A 244 -3.50 18.02 12.30
CA LYS A 244 -4.42 16.88 12.10
C LYS A 244 -4.05 15.68 12.97
N PHE A 245 -2.77 15.36 13.14
CA PHE A 245 -2.34 14.27 14.02
C PHE A 245 -2.56 14.57 15.51
N GLU A 246 -2.41 15.83 15.93
CA GLU A 246 -2.80 16.24 17.28
C GLU A 246 -4.29 16.06 17.53
N GLN A 247 -5.13 16.34 16.53
CA GLN A 247 -6.58 16.11 16.60
C GLN A 247 -6.91 14.62 16.67
N LEU A 248 -6.29 13.79 15.82
CA LEU A 248 -6.44 12.33 15.89
C LEU A 248 -6.04 11.79 17.27
N SER A 249 -4.93 12.26 17.83
CA SER A 249 -4.49 11.86 19.18
C SER A 249 -5.52 12.26 20.26
N LYS A 250 -6.06 13.49 20.18
CA LYS A 250 -7.15 13.94 21.07
C LYS A 250 -8.40 13.05 20.94
N MET A 251 -8.83 12.73 19.73
CA MET A 251 -9.98 11.85 19.47
C MET A 251 -9.75 10.44 20.03
N PHE A 252 -8.54 9.90 19.86
CA PHE A 252 -8.18 8.59 20.39
C PHE A 252 -8.18 8.56 21.92
N SER A 253 -7.58 9.56 22.57
CA SER A 253 -7.54 9.65 24.03
C SER A 253 -8.95 9.70 24.67
N LYS A 254 -9.94 10.14 23.90
CA LYS A 254 -11.35 10.19 24.30
C LYS A 254 -12.16 8.95 23.88
N GLY A 255 -11.53 7.96 23.25
CA GLY A 255 -12.17 6.71 22.82
C GLY A 255 -13.07 6.82 21.60
N LEU A 256 -12.94 7.91 20.82
CA LEU A 256 -13.82 8.20 19.67
C LEU A 256 -13.35 7.50 18.40
N ILE A 257 -12.05 7.28 18.30
CA ILE A 257 -11.43 6.50 17.24
C ILE A 257 -10.58 5.41 17.87
N ASN A 258 -10.43 4.31 17.16
CA ASN A 258 -9.54 3.22 17.57
C ASN A 258 -8.15 3.39 16.95
N THR A 259 -7.22 2.53 17.36
CA THR A 259 -5.85 2.49 16.83
C THR A 259 -5.80 2.23 15.32
N THR A 260 -6.75 1.47 14.77
CA THR A 260 -6.82 1.14 13.34
C THR A 260 -6.94 2.38 12.45
N VAL A 261 -7.71 3.39 12.86
CA VAL A 261 -7.84 4.65 12.10
C VAL A 261 -6.50 5.38 12.04
N ILE A 262 -5.80 5.50 13.18
CA ILE A 262 -4.50 6.16 13.25
C ILE A 262 -3.48 5.43 12.37
N GLN A 263 -3.48 4.09 12.41
CA GLN A 263 -2.61 3.24 11.60
C GLN A 263 -2.83 3.46 10.10
N GLN A 264 -4.08 3.59 9.67
CA GLN A 264 -4.42 3.91 8.29
C GLN A 264 -3.92 5.30 7.89
N CYS A 265 -4.13 6.32 8.74
CA CYS A 265 -3.62 7.67 8.46
C CYS A 265 -2.09 7.70 8.35
N LEU A 266 -1.37 7.02 9.25
CA LEU A 266 0.09 6.88 9.18
C LEU A 266 0.55 6.15 7.90
N SER A 267 -0.16 5.09 7.52
CA SER A 267 0.14 4.31 6.32
C SER A 267 -0.10 5.14 5.04
N SER A 268 -1.14 5.96 5.01
CA SER A 268 -1.41 6.85 3.88
C SER A 268 -0.42 8.01 3.83
N LEU A 269 -0.12 8.66 4.97
CA LEU A 269 0.89 9.73 5.04
C LEU A 269 2.23 9.24 4.52
N SER A 270 2.64 8.03 4.91
CA SER A 270 3.92 7.49 4.48
C SER A 270 4.04 7.24 2.98
N ASN A 271 2.93 7.15 2.22
CA ASN A 271 2.98 7.12 0.75
C ASN A 271 3.48 8.45 0.17
N ASN A 272 3.18 9.56 0.84
CA ASN A 272 3.45 10.91 0.34
C ASN A 272 4.70 11.51 1.00
N ASP A 273 4.83 11.35 2.33
CA ASP A 273 5.96 11.81 3.13
C ASP A 273 6.23 10.82 4.28
N SER A 274 7.18 9.91 4.04
CA SER A 274 7.57 8.87 4.98
C SER A 274 8.30 9.42 6.22
N ASP A 275 9.02 10.53 6.09
CA ASP A 275 9.73 11.16 7.21
C ASP A 275 8.73 11.79 8.17
N MET A 276 7.76 12.55 7.62
CA MET A 276 6.66 13.11 8.39
C MET A 276 5.86 12.01 9.10
N ALA A 277 5.52 10.92 8.39
CA ALA A 277 4.79 9.80 8.97
C ALA A 277 5.52 9.20 10.18
N PHE A 278 6.85 9.08 10.09
CA PHE A 278 7.66 8.55 11.19
C PHE A 278 7.75 9.50 12.39
N GLU A 279 7.82 10.81 12.15
CA GLU A 279 7.79 11.80 13.23
C GLU A 279 6.46 11.78 13.98
N GLN A 280 5.34 11.69 13.26
CA GLN A 280 4.01 11.57 13.88
C GLN A 280 3.86 10.24 14.63
N TYR A 281 4.31 9.12 14.05
CA TYR A 281 4.39 7.83 14.75
C TYR A 281 5.14 7.97 16.08
N SER A 282 6.32 8.60 16.05
CA SER A 282 7.17 8.76 17.24
C SER A 282 6.52 9.62 18.33
N LYS A 283 5.78 10.68 17.95
CA LYS A 283 5.00 11.49 18.88
C LYS A 283 3.86 10.69 19.51
N LEU A 284 3.15 9.91 18.71
CA LEU A 284 2.02 9.09 19.17
C LEU A 284 2.48 8.00 20.15
N VAL A 285 3.56 7.28 19.85
CA VAL A 285 4.12 6.27 20.76
C VAL A 285 4.57 6.90 22.08
N LYS A 286 5.21 8.09 22.05
CA LYS A 286 5.56 8.84 23.26
C LYS A 286 4.35 9.25 24.09
N SER A 287 3.19 9.43 23.46
CA SER A 287 1.93 9.71 24.16
C SER A 287 1.25 8.46 24.75
N GLY A 288 1.86 7.27 24.60
CA GLY A 288 1.33 6.01 25.11
C GLY A 288 0.44 5.26 24.13
N LEU A 289 0.34 5.73 22.88
CA LEU A 289 -0.39 5.01 21.83
C LEU A 289 0.41 3.77 21.40
N SER A 290 -0.24 2.61 21.43
CA SER A 290 0.30 1.41 20.78
C SER A 290 -0.07 1.42 19.29
N VAL A 291 0.94 1.55 18.44
CA VAL A 291 0.83 1.33 17.00
C VAL A 291 1.40 -0.05 16.71
N ASP A 292 0.83 -0.78 15.76
CA ASP A 292 1.26 -2.13 15.44
C ASP A 292 2.58 -2.13 14.66
N ASP A 293 3.30 -3.24 14.75
CA ASP A 293 4.60 -3.43 14.10
C ASP A 293 4.51 -3.35 12.57
N ASP A 294 3.39 -3.70 11.93
CA ASP A 294 3.26 -3.73 10.47
C ASP A 294 3.08 -2.32 9.90
N THR A 295 2.37 -1.43 10.59
CA THR A 295 2.32 0.00 10.27
C THR A 295 3.72 0.62 10.37
N LEU A 296 4.48 0.33 11.44
CA LEU A 296 5.84 0.83 11.58
C LEU A 296 6.76 0.31 10.47
N LYS A 297 6.71 -0.99 10.15
CA LYS A 297 7.46 -1.57 9.03
C LYS A 297 7.13 -0.86 7.72
N THR A 298 5.84 -0.59 7.45
CA THR A 298 5.40 0.11 6.25
C THR A 298 6.00 1.51 6.15
N ILE A 299 6.01 2.28 7.25
CA ILE A 299 6.65 3.60 7.29
C ILE A 299 8.15 3.47 7.01
N ILE A 300 8.84 2.57 7.72
CA ILE A 300 10.29 2.35 7.59
C ILE A 300 10.68 1.98 6.17
N THR A 301 9.97 1.04 5.54
CA THR A 301 10.25 0.61 4.16
C THR A 301 10.18 1.79 3.20
N LYS A 302 9.17 2.66 3.33
CA LYS A 302 9.03 3.85 2.48
C LYS A 302 10.12 4.89 2.75
N MET A 303 10.49 5.11 4.02
CA MET A 303 11.62 5.99 4.37
C MET A 303 12.91 5.53 3.68
N ILE A 304 13.24 4.25 3.76
CA ILE A 304 14.46 3.69 3.17
C ILE A 304 14.44 3.77 1.63
N HIS A 305 13.27 3.55 1.03
CA HIS A 305 13.07 3.69 -0.41
C HIS A 305 13.26 5.14 -0.88
N ASN A 306 12.76 6.12 -0.14
CA ASN A 306 12.87 7.54 -0.48
C ASN A 306 14.28 8.10 -0.24
N ASN A 307 14.87 7.82 0.92
CA ASN A 307 16.20 8.32 1.29
C ASN A 307 16.90 7.31 2.21
N SER A 308 17.69 6.39 1.65
CA SER A 308 18.29 5.24 2.35
C SER A 308 19.07 5.66 3.61
N LEU A 309 20.26 6.23 3.41
CA LEU A 309 21.18 6.54 4.49
C LEU A 309 20.68 7.71 5.36
N GLY A 310 20.00 8.69 4.77
CA GLY A 310 19.42 9.79 5.52
C GLY A 310 18.35 9.34 6.51
N SER A 311 17.49 8.39 6.11
CA SER A 311 16.46 7.83 6.99
C SER A 311 17.04 6.97 8.09
N ILE A 312 18.07 6.17 7.81
CA ILE A 312 18.68 5.29 8.81
C ILE A 312 19.27 6.09 9.97
N ALA A 313 19.90 7.23 9.71
CA ALA A 313 20.41 8.11 10.77
C ALA A 313 19.29 8.59 11.71
N LYS A 314 18.10 8.89 11.16
CA LYS A 314 16.90 9.26 11.95
C LYS A 314 16.34 8.06 12.73
N LEU A 315 16.23 6.91 12.08
CA LEU A 315 15.71 5.67 12.68
C LEU A 315 16.58 5.22 13.86
N LYS A 316 17.90 5.34 13.75
CA LYS A 316 18.85 5.00 14.82
C LYS A 316 18.71 5.87 16.07
N GLN A 317 18.34 7.14 15.90
CA GLN A 317 18.08 8.05 17.02
C GLN A 317 16.75 7.76 17.72
N SER A 318 15.92 6.94 17.09
CA SER A 318 14.63 6.53 17.63
C SER A 318 14.83 5.19 18.33
N ASN A 319 14.39 5.09 19.59
CA ASN A 319 14.49 3.86 20.39
C ASN A 319 13.56 2.77 19.84
N LEU A 320 13.84 2.29 18.63
CA LEU A 320 13.05 1.27 17.94
C LEU A 320 13.26 -0.10 18.59
N PRO A 321 12.24 -0.98 18.56
CA PRO A 321 12.42 -2.37 18.94
C PRO A 321 13.57 -3.01 18.15
N THR A 322 14.39 -3.83 18.82
CA THR A 322 15.54 -4.50 18.19
C THR A 322 15.16 -5.31 16.94
N SER A 323 13.96 -5.90 16.92
CA SER A 323 13.40 -6.62 15.78
C SER A 323 13.21 -5.77 14.52
N MET A 324 13.05 -4.45 14.65
CA MET A 324 12.87 -3.55 13.50
C MET A 324 14.14 -3.40 12.67
N TRP A 325 15.31 -3.66 13.26
CA TRP A 325 16.57 -3.64 12.52
C TRP A 325 16.63 -4.71 11.44
N GLU A 326 15.92 -5.83 11.59
CA GLU A 326 15.77 -6.82 10.52
C GLU A 326 15.15 -6.18 9.26
N ASN A 327 14.04 -5.46 9.42
CA ASN A 327 13.33 -4.81 8.32
C ASN A 327 14.15 -3.66 7.73
N ILE A 328 14.75 -2.83 8.60
CA ILE A 328 15.59 -1.70 8.17
C ILE A 328 16.76 -2.21 7.31
N SER A 329 17.48 -3.20 7.80
CA SER A 329 18.64 -3.74 7.10
C SER A 329 18.26 -4.49 5.85
N TYR A 330 17.16 -5.24 5.86
CA TYR A 330 16.70 -5.97 4.68
C TYR A 330 16.33 -5.02 3.54
N GLU A 331 15.55 -3.97 3.81
CA GLU A 331 15.19 -3.00 2.76
C GLU A 331 16.40 -2.21 2.25
N LEU A 332 17.36 -1.88 3.12
CA LEU A 332 18.60 -1.22 2.71
C LEU A 332 19.44 -2.11 1.80
N VAL A 333 19.64 -3.36 2.21
CA VAL A 333 20.43 -4.35 1.48
C VAL A 333 19.79 -4.68 0.13
N LYS A 334 18.47 -4.88 0.10
CA LYS A 334 17.69 -5.13 -1.12
C LYS A 334 17.76 -3.96 -2.11
N LYS A 335 17.77 -2.73 -1.62
CA LYS A 335 17.91 -1.53 -2.46
C LYS A 335 19.32 -1.41 -3.04
N ASN A 336 20.35 -1.58 -2.22
CA ASN A 336 21.75 -1.49 -2.62
C ASN A 336 22.69 -2.17 -1.62
N ILE A 337 23.02 -3.44 -1.87
CA ILE A 337 23.87 -4.25 -0.97
C ILE A 337 25.26 -3.64 -0.73
N ALA A 338 25.85 -2.99 -1.73
CA ALA A 338 27.17 -2.38 -1.60
C ALA A 338 27.16 -1.15 -0.70
N GLU A 339 26.14 -0.30 -0.85
CA GLU A 339 25.91 0.86 0.03
C GLU A 339 25.57 0.42 1.46
N ALA A 340 24.74 -0.62 1.59
CA ALA A 340 24.42 -1.22 2.88
C ALA A 340 25.66 -1.77 3.59
N ALA A 341 26.52 -2.50 2.87
CA ALA A 341 27.74 -3.08 3.43
C ALA A 341 28.72 -2.00 3.89
N LYS A 342 28.92 -0.95 3.08
CA LYS A 342 29.77 0.19 3.43
C LYS A 342 29.24 0.94 4.65
N TRP A 343 27.93 1.16 4.72
CA TRP A 343 27.29 1.77 5.88
C TRP A 343 27.49 0.92 7.13
N TYR A 344 27.26 -0.39 7.05
CA TYR A 344 27.43 -1.29 8.18
C TYR A 344 28.89 -1.32 8.66
N GLU A 345 29.86 -1.34 7.75
CA GLU A 345 31.29 -1.27 8.10
C GLU A 345 31.60 0.00 8.91
N MET A 346 31.11 1.16 8.46
CA MET A 346 31.30 2.44 9.14
C MET A 346 30.65 2.52 10.53
N GLU A 347 29.47 1.90 10.68
CA GLU A 347 28.63 2.03 11.87
C GLU A 347 28.68 0.81 12.80
N SER A 348 29.37 -0.26 12.41
CA SER A 348 29.38 -1.57 13.09
C SER A 348 29.58 -1.49 14.61
N ASN A 349 30.49 -0.63 15.06
CA ASN A 349 30.83 -0.44 16.48
C ASN A 349 29.74 0.25 17.32
N THR A 350 28.67 0.72 16.68
CA THR A 350 27.56 1.43 17.34
C THR A 350 26.35 0.57 17.59
N PHE A 351 26.30 -0.64 17.01
CA PHE A 351 25.21 -1.59 17.19
C PHE A 351 25.47 -2.47 18.40
N THR A 352 24.40 -2.81 19.10
CA THR A 352 24.42 -3.91 20.06
C THR A 352 24.56 -5.25 19.32
N ALA A 353 25.03 -6.29 20.02
CA ALA A 353 25.18 -7.62 19.43
C ALA A 353 23.85 -8.17 18.84
N ALA A 354 22.72 -7.87 19.50
CA ALA A 354 21.41 -8.28 19.03
C ALA A 354 21.02 -7.58 17.71
N GLU A 355 21.29 -6.28 17.58
CA GLU A 355 21.05 -5.52 16.35
C GLU A 355 21.97 -6.01 15.21
N SER A 356 23.26 -6.23 15.50
CA SER A 356 24.21 -6.83 14.54
C SER A 356 23.74 -8.18 14.01
N ASN A 357 23.18 -9.06 14.86
CA ASN A 357 22.63 -10.34 14.40
C ASN A 357 21.48 -10.16 13.40
N TYR A 358 20.59 -9.19 13.60
CA TYR A 358 19.51 -8.88 12.65
C TYR A 358 20.03 -8.26 11.35
N ILE A 359 21.07 -7.42 11.42
CA ILE A 359 21.73 -6.87 10.23
C ILE A 359 22.37 -8.01 9.41
N HIS A 360 23.15 -8.89 10.04
CA HIS A 360 23.75 -10.05 9.38
C HIS A 360 22.69 -10.99 8.79
N LYS A 361 21.59 -11.22 9.51
CA LYS A 361 20.43 -11.97 9.01
C LYS A 361 19.89 -11.38 7.71
N ALA A 362 19.74 -10.06 7.64
CA ALA A 362 19.27 -9.37 6.43
C ALA A 362 20.21 -9.56 5.23
N PHE A 363 21.53 -9.42 5.44
CA PHE A 363 22.52 -9.70 4.39
C PHE A 363 22.48 -11.16 3.92
N ALA A 364 22.41 -12.12 4.85
CA ALA A 364 22.32 -13.52 4.51
C ALA A 364 21.05 -13.83 3.69
N ARG A 365 19.90 -13.27 4.07
CA ARG A 365 18.64 -13.46 3.33
C ARG A 365 18.67 -12.84 1.93
N GLN A 366 19.18 -11.62 1.77
CA GLN A 366 19.31 -11.06 0.42
C GLN A 366 20.22 -11.92 -0.46
N ALA A 367 21.36 -12.39 0.08
CA ALA A 367 22.24 -13.28 -0.67
C ALA A 367 21.51 -14.58 -1.10
N LEU A 368 20.65 -15.13 -0.25
CA LEU A 368 19.79 -16.27 -0.60
C LEU A 368 18.73 -15.94 -1.68
N ASP A 369 18.16 -14.73 -1.64
CA ASP A 369 17.23 -14.24 -2.66
C ASP A 369 17.91 -14.10 -4.03
N GLU A 370 19.18 -13.69 -4.04
CA GLU A 370 20.04 -13.59 -5.23
C GLU A 370 20.67 -14.93 -5.66
N ASN A 371 20.42 -16.02 -4.92
CA ASN A 371 21.05 -17.34 -5.06
C ASN A 371 22.59 -17.34 -4.90
N ASP A 372 23.14 -16.35 -4.20
CA ASP A 372 24.55 -16.30 -3.79
C ASP A 372 24.75 -17.06 -2.46
N LEU A 373 24.91 -18.38 -2.56
CA LEU A 373 25.12 -19.26 -1.40
C LEU A 373 26.46 -19.03 -0.71
N GLU A 374 27.47 -18.47 -1.39
CA GLU A 374 28.76 -18.21 -0.77
C GLU A 374 28.65 -17.03 0.21
N SER A 375 28.10 -15.90 -0.27
CA SER A 375 27.84 -14.74 0.59
C SER A 375 26.85 -15.06 1.69
N ALA A 376 25.79 -15.83 1.42
CA ALA A 376 24.82 -16.23 2.43
C ALA A 376 25.49 -17.04 3.56
N SER A 377 26.35 -18.00 3.22
CA SER A 377 27.10 -18.80 4.20
C SER A 377 28.04 -17.94 5.04
N LYS A 378 28.77 -17.02 4.39
CA LYS A 378 29.64 -16.06 5.06
C LYS A 378 28.89 -15.25 6.11
N TRP A 379 27.76 -14.64 5.76
CA TRP A 379 26.97 -13.85 6.70
C TRP A 379 26.32 -14.69 7.81
N LEU A 380 25.83 -15.88 7.47
CA LEU A 380 25.29 -16.84 8.43
C LEU A 380 26.32 -17.20 9.51
N SER A 381 27.59 -17.42 9.14
CA SER A 381 28.66 -17.82 10.06
C SER A 381 28.98 -16.79 11.15
N ILE A 382 28.59 -15.53 10.95
CA ILE A 382 28.87 -14.41 11.86
C ILE A 382 27.69 -14.19 12.84
N ILE A 383 26.52 -14.80 12.59
CA ILE A 383 25.36 -14.70 13.47
C ILE A 383 25.62 -15.48 14.77
N GLN A 384 25.59 -14.79 15.90
CA GLN A 384 25.85 -15.36 17.22
C GLN A 384 24.59 -15.84 17.95
N ASP A 385 23.42 -15.33 17.56
CA ASP A 385 22.14 -15.75 18.14
C ASP A 385 21.66 -17.06 17.49
N ASP A 386 21.61 -18.14 18.27
CA ASP A 386 21.24 -19.48 17.80
C ASP A 386 19.86 -19.54 17.14
N LYS A 387 18.89 -18.75 17.64
CA LYS A 387 17.52 -18.77 17.11
C LYS A 387 17.48 -18.10 15.74
N ILE A 388 18.16 -16.97 15.59
CA ILE A 388 18.29 -16.26 14.31
C ILE A 388 19.11 -17.08 13.32
N ALA A 389 20.24 -17.64 13.77
CA ALA A 389 21.09 -18.49 12.94
C ALA A 389 20.30 -19.69 12.40
N LYS A 390 19.55 -20.40 13.26
CA LYS A 390 18.72 -21.54 12.86
C LYS A 390 17.69 -21.20 11.77
N ASP A 391 17.00 -20.06 11.88
CA ASP A 391 16.03 -19.60 10.87
C ASP A 391 16.72 -19.40 9.50
N VAL A 392 17.88 -18.74 9.48
CA VAL A 392 18.63 -18.52 8.24
C VAL A 392 19.24 -19.84 7.72
N THR A 393 19.73 -20.73 8.59
CA THR A 393 20.26 -22.05 8.21
C THR A 393 19.19 -22.89 7.51
N GLU A 394 17.93 -22.85 7.96
CA GLU A 394 16.85 -23.59 7.31
C GLU A 394 16.57 -23.06 5.89
N GLN A 395 16.55 -21.73 5.72
CA GLN A 395 16.39 -21.10 4.41
C GLN A 395 17.57 -21.40 3.48
N TYR A 396 18.79 -21.32 4.03
CA TYR A 396 20.03 -21.67 3.34
C TYR A 396 20.00 -23.12 2.85
N LYS A 397 19.66 -24.05 3.75
CA LYS A 397 19.55 -25.48 3.46
C LYS A 397 18.59 -25.72 2.30
N ASN A 398 17.40 -25.14 2.34
CA ASN A 398 16.39 -25.32 1.29
C ASN A 398 16.89 -24.81 -0.08
N LYS A 399 17.54 -23.64 -0.12
CA LYS A 399 18.14 -23.09 -1.34
C LYS A 399 19.32 -23.91 -1.86
N TYR A 400 20.18 -24.39 -0.96
CA TYR A 400 21.30 -25.27 -1.28
C TYR A 400 20.80 -26.59 -1.90
N LEU A 401 19.82 -27.25 -1.27
CA LEU A 401 19.23 -28.50 -1.78
C LEU A 401 18.57 -28.31 -3.16
N GLN A 402 17.90 -27.17 -3.39
CA GLN A 402 17.37 -26.83 -4.72
C GLN A 402 18.47 -26.68 -5.78
N LYS A 403 19.59 -26.03 -5.43
CA LYS A 403 20.75 -25.92 -6.33
C LYS A 403 21.33 -27.30 -6.65
N ILE A 404 21.49 -28.15 -5.65
CA ILE A 404 21.95 -29.54 -5.81
C ILE A 404 21.01 -30.31 -6.74
N GLU A 405 19.70 -30.20 -6.58
CA GLU A 405 18.72 -30.84 -7.47
C GLU A 405 18.89 -30.38 -8.93
N GLN A 406 19.02 -29.07 -9.14
CA GLN A 406 19.21 -28.49 -10.47
C GLN A 406 20.52 -28.92 -11.13
N GLU A 407 21.63 -28.96 -10.39
CA GLU A 407 22.93 -29.39 -10.89
C GLU A 407 22.95 -30.91 -11.15
N ALA A 408 22.39 -31.70 -10.24
CA ALA A 408 22.33 -33.15 -10.35
C ALA A 408 21.44 -33.61 -11.51
N SER A 409 20.45 -32.82 -11.90
CA SER A 409 19.66 -33.09 -13.12
C SER A 409 20.51 -33.07 -14.40
N LYS A 410 21.61 -32.31 -14.40
CA LYS A 410 22.54 -32.17 -15.52
C LYS A 410 23.65 -33.22 -15.43
N ASP A 411 24.36 -33.22 -14.31
CA ASP A 411 25.49 -34.11 -14.02
C ASP A 411 25.39 -34.72 -12.61
N PRO A 412 24.60 -35.80 -12.45
CA PRO A 412 24.37 -36.38 -11.13
C PRO A 412 25.65 -36.97 -10.52
N LEU A 413 26.52 -37.58 -11.33
CA LEU A 413 27.76 -38.20 -10.84
C LEU A 413 28.77 -37.13 -10.40
N GLY A 414 28.92 -36.05 -11.19
CA GLY A 414 29.74 -34.92 -10.79
C GLY A 414 29.30 -34.34 -9.45
N VAL A 415 27.99 -34.12 -9.27
CA VAL A 415 27.43 -33.58 -8.02
C VAL A 415 27.60 -34.56 -6.85
N ILE A 416 27.39 -35.86 -7.04
CA ILE A 416 27.66 -36.87 -5.99
C ILE A 416 29.11 -36.78 -5.52
N ASN A 417 30.07 -36.70 -6.44
CA ASN A 417 31.48 -36.59 -6.08
C ASN A 417 31.80 -35.27 -5.35
N THR A 418 31.18 -34.15 -5.77
CA THR A 418 31.30 -32.87 -5.06
C THR A 418 30.76 -32.96 -3.65
N VAL A 419 29.55 -33.51 -3.45
CA VAL A 419 28.92 -33.67 -2.13
C VAL A 419 29.76 -34.58 -1.22
N LEU A 420 30.33 -35.66 -1.75
CA LEU A 420 31.18 -36.57 -0.96
C LEU A 420 32.54 -35.95 -0.59
N SER A 421 33.03 -34.97 -1.37
CA SER A 421 34.27 -34.26 -1.09
C SER A 421 34.11 -33.10 -0.09
N ASP A 422 32.88 -32.66 0.16
CA ASP A 422 32.58 -31.59 1.09
C ASP A 422 32.64 -32.12 2.54
N THR A 423 33.71 -31.79 3.25
CA THR A 423 33.98 -32.28 4.60
C THR A 423 33.10 -31.65 5.67
N ASP A 424 32.41 -30.55 5.36
CA ASP A 424 31.60 -29.81 6.33
C ASP A 424 30.25 -30.49 6.63
N ASN A 425 29.97 -31.65 6.03
CA ASN A 425 28.99 -32.67 6.48
C ASN A 425 27.56 -32.16 6.80
N SER A 426 27.18 -30.95 6.42
CA SER A 426 26.00 -30.30 7.01
C SER A 426 24.67 -30.70 6.36
N PHE A 427 24.71 -31.35 5.19
CA PHE A 427 23.50 -31.69 4.44
C PHE A 427 23.57 -33.07 3.78
N ASP A 428 23.53 -34.14 4.58
CA ASP A 428 23.44 -35.53 4.09
C ASP A 428 22.29 -35.76 3.08
N GLU A 429 21.21 -34.99 3.22
CA GLU A 429 20.08 -34.94 2.28
C GLU A 429 20.50 -34.56 0.85
N SER A 430 21.61 -33.83 0.66
CA SER A 430 22.13 -33.46 -0.66
C SER A 430 22.60 -34.68 -1.44
N LEU A 431 23.25 -35.64 -0.77
CA LEU A 431 23.68 -36.90 -1.39
C LEU A 431 22.46 -37.71 -1.85
N GLN A 432 21.42 -37.75 -1.01
CA GLN A 432 20.16 -38.39 -1.35
C GLN A 432 19.51 -37.75 -2.59
N ILE A 433 19.46 -36.41 -2.68
CA ILE A 433 18.90 -35.69 -3.83
C ILE A 433 19.71 -35.99 -5.09
N ALA A 434 21.04 -35.86 -5.02
CA ALA A 434 21.92 -36.11 -6.16
C ALA A 434 21.79 -37.56 -6.67
N MET A 435 21.74 -38.51 -5.74
CA MET A 435 21.51 -39.92 -6.06
C MET A 435 20.13 -40.16 -6.67
N SER A 436 19.08 -39.53 -6.14
CA SER A 436 17.72 -39.64 -6.70
C SER A 436 17.68 -39.17 -8.16
N SER A 437 18.37 -38.08 -8.48
CA SER A 437 18.53 -37.59 -9.85
C SER A 437 19.31 -38.59 -10.72
N TYR A 438 20.35 -39.24 -10.19
CA TYR A 438 21.09 -40.27 -10.90
C TYR A 438 20.20 -41.47 -11.25
N ILE A 439 19.47 -42.00 -10.27
CA ILE A 439 18.62 -43.17 -10.42
C ILE A 439 17.52 -42.91 -11.46
N LYS A 440 16.89 -41.74 -11.42
CA LYS A 440 15.88 -41.33 -12.41
C LYS A 440 16.43 -41.28 -13.83
N LYS A 441 17.71 -40.90 -13.98
CA LYS A 441 18.40 -40.81 -15.28
C LYS A 441 18.83 -42.18 -15.79
N ASP A 442 19.46 -42.98 -14.92
CA ASP A 442 19.95 -44.32 -15.22
C ASP A 442 20.14 -45.15 -13.94
N VAL A 443 19.08 -45.89 -13.57
CA VAL A 443 19.09 -46.77 -12.38
C VAL A 443 20.21 -47.81 -12.41
N LYS A 444 20.57 -48.36 -13.58
CA LYS A 444 21.59 -49.41 -13.68
C LYS A 444 22.97 -48.84 -13.39
N SER A 445 23.28 -47.68 -13.98
CA SER A 445 24.54 -47.00 -13.73
C SER A 445 24.65 -46.55 -12.27
N ALA A 446 23.57 -46.03 -11.68
CA ALA A 446 23.55 -45.67 -10.26
C ALA A 446 23.79 -46.90 -9.34
N GLN A 447 23.20 -48.05 -9.66
CA GLN A 447 23.42 -49.30 -8.90
C GLN A 447 24.86 -49.82 -9.03
N SER A 448 25.45 -49.78 -10.24
CA SER A 448 26.86 -50.12 -10.45
C SER A 448 27.76 -49.23 -9.61
N TRP A 449 27.51 -47.91 -9.67
CA TRP A 449 28.25 -46.93 -8.89
C TRP A 449 28.18 -47.23 -7.39
N PHE A 450 26.99 -47.50 -6.84
CA PHE A 450 26.86 -47.81 -5.40
C PHE A 450 27.59 -49.11 -5.03
N SER A 451 27.52 -50.14 -5.88
CA SER A 451 28.21 -51.41 -5.65
C SER A 451 29.73 -51.22 -5.59
N GLU A 452 30.27 -50.35 -6.45
CA GLU A 452 31.70 -50.02 -6.52
C GLU A 452 32.17 -49.12 -5.38
N ASN A 453 31.30 -48.25 -4.85
CA ASN A 453 31.69 -47.18 -3.91
C ASN A 453 31.19 -47.38 -2.48
N SER A 454 30.28 -48.34 -2.22
CA SER A 454 29.66 -48.54 -0.90
C SER A 454 30.65 -48.70 0.25
N ASN A 455 31.78 -49.36 0.03
CA ASN A 455 32.84 -49.54 1.06
C ASN A 455 33.58 -48.24 1.43
N ASN A 456 33.46 -47.19 0.61
CA ASN A 456 34.07 -45.88 0.85
C ASN A 456 33.09 -44.89 1.50
N LEU A 457 31.82 -45.26 1.64
CA LEU A 457 30.79 -44.43 2.26
C LEU A 457 30.70 -44.75 3.75
N ASN A 458 30.53 -43.73 4.59
CA ASN A 458 30.19 -43.95 5.99
C ASN A 458 28.72 -44.41 6.14
N ASP A 459 28.31 -44.80 7.35
CA ASP A 459 26.96 -45.31 7.61
C ASP A 459 25.84 -44.32 7.25
N ILE A 460 26.08 -43.02 7.45
CA ILE A 460 25.11 -41.96 7.16
C ILE A 460 24.96 -41.81 5.64
N GLN A 461 26.07 -41.68 4.92
CA GLN A 461 26.11 -41.58 3.46
C GLN A 461 25.47 -42.81 2.81
N THR A 462 25.81 -44.01 3.30
CA THR A 462 25.21 -45.28 2.86
C THR A 462 23.71 -45.28 3.06
N SER A 463 23.23 -44.81 4.22
CA SER A 463 21.81 -44.70 4.52
C SER A 463 21.08 -43.75 3.56
N HIS A 464 21.68 -42.62 3.20
CA HIS A 464 21.07 -41.66 2.27
C HIS A 464 21.03 -42.15 0.81
N VAL A 465 22.06 -42.87 0.36
CA VAL A 465 22.05 -43.52 -0.95
C VAL A 465 20.98 -44.62 -0.99
N ALA A 466 20.92 -45.49 0.03
CA ALA A 466 19.90 -46.52 0.14
C ALA A 466 18.49 -45.94 0.19
N LEU A 467 18.29 -44.83 0.92
CA LEU A 467 17.02 -44.12 1.00
C LEU A 467 16.57 -43.58 -0.37
N ALA A 468 17.51 -43.09 -1.20
CA ALA A 468 17.20 -42.65 -2.57
C ALA A 468 16.69 -43.81 -3.44
N PHE A 469 17.35 -44.96 -3.41
CA PHE A 469 16.89 -46.17 -4.12
C PHE A 469 15.54 -46.66 -3.63
N ALA A 470 15.35 -46.71 -2.30
CA ALA A 470 14.09 -47.18 -1.73
C ALA A 470 12.92 -46.30 -2.15
N ARG A 471 13.06 -44.96 -2.09
CA ARG A 471 12.01 -44.02 -2.49
C ARG A 471 11.70 -44.08 -3.98
N GLU A 472 12.70 -44.29 -4.82
CA GLU A 472 12.45 -44.50 -6.25
C GLU A 472 11.71 -45.82 -6.52
N ALA A 473 12.04 -46.89 -5.81
CA ALA A 473 11.32 -48.16 -5.90
C ALA A 473 9.85 -48.02 -5.47
N ILE A 474 9.58 -47.32 -4.36
CA ILE A 474 8.21 -46.97 -3.92
C ILE A 474 7.47 -46.19 -5.01
N ARG A 475 8.13 -45.20 -5.63
CA ARG A 475 7.55 -44.40 -6.73
C ARG A 475 7.16 -45.26 -7.94
N MET A 476 7.96 -46.27 -8.24
CA MET A 476 7.72 -47.24 -9.32
C MET A 476 6.71 -48.34 -8.94
N GLY A 477 6.27 -48.39 -7.68
CA GLY A 477 5.34 -49.39 -7.17
C GLY A 477 6.00 -50.73 -6.80
N ASP A 478 7.32 -50.79 -6.72
CA ASP A 478 8.06 -51.99 -6.34
C ASP A 478 8.39 -51.97 -4.84
N THR A 479 7.41 -52.39 -4.03
CA THR A 479 7.55 -52.38 -2.57
C THR A 479 8.52 -53.45 -2.06
N VAL A 480 8.77 -54.50 -2.84
CA VAL A 480 9.75 -55.55 -2.52
C VAL A 480 11.15 -54.98 -2.59
N ILE A 481 11.52 -54.37 -3.72
CA ILE A 481 12.83 -53.71 -3.88
C ILE A 481 12.97 -52.57 -2.85
N ALA A 482 11.91 -51.80 -2.59
CA ALA A 482 11.95 -50.75 -1.58
C ALA A 482 12.33 -51.28 -0.19
N ARG A 483 11.79 -52.44 0.22
CA ARG A 483 12.14 -53.08 1.50
C ARG A 483 13.59 -53.57 1.54
N GLU A 484 14.11 -54.09 0.43
CA GLU A 484 15.52 -54.51 0.33
C GLU A 484 16.45 -53.32 0.60
N TRP A 485 16.20 -52.18 -0.04
CA TRP A 485 16.97 -50.96 0.20
C TRP A 485 16.76 -50.37 1.60
N ALA A 486 15.53 -50.44 2.14
CA ALA A 486 15.24 -50.01 3.51
C ALA A 486 16.06 -50.79 4.57
N ASN A 487 16.47 -52.02 4.28
CA ASN A 487 17.29 -52.81 5.20
C ASN A 487 18.74 -52.33 5.29
N ILE A 488 19.23 -51.60 4.29
CA ILE A 488 20.58 -51.01 4.25
C ILE A 488 20.63 -49.67 5.01
N VAL A 489 19.47 -49.05 5.28
CA VAL A 489 19.38 -47.79 6.05
C VAL A 489 19.69 -48.06 7.53
N ASN A 490 20.88 -47.63 7.98
CA ASN A 490 21.34 -47.79 9.37
C ASN A 490 20.72 -46.75 10.31
N ASN A 491 20.32 -45.58 9.80
CA ASN A 491 19.63 -44.57 10.60
C ASN A 491 18.20 -45.03 10.95
N LYS A 492 17.98 -45.35 12.23
CA LYS A 492 16.69 -45.86 12.75
C LYS A 492 15.50 -44.95 12.39
N LYS A 493 15.64 -43.63 12.54
CA LYS A 493 14.55 -42.67 12.28
C LYS A 493 14.19 -42.65 10.79
N LEU A 494 15.19 -42.60 9.91
CA LEU A 494 14.96 -42.64 8.46
C LEU A 494 14.34 -43.97 8.03
N LYS A 495 14.79 -45.08 8.62
CA LYS A 495 14.24 -46.42 8.35
C LYS A 495 12.78 -46.52 8.77
N GLU A 496 12.42 -46.06 9.96
CA GLU A 496 11.03 -46.06 10.45
C GLU A 496 10.09 -45.26 9.52
N VAL A 497 10.52 -44.06 9.10
CA VAL A 497 9.76 -43.25 8.13
C VAL A 497 9.59 -43.99 6.81
N LEU A 498 10.67 -44.56 6.27
CA LEU A 498 10.65 -45.29 5.01
C LEU A 498 9.76 -46.55 5.06
N ILE A 499 9.77 -47.30 6.16
CA ILE A 499 8.87 -48.45 6.34
C ILE A 499 7.40 -48.00 6.37
N GLY A 500 7.11 -46.85 6.99
CA GLY A 500 5.78 -46.23 6.93
C GLY A 500 5.36 -45.84 5.51
N GLU A 501 6.26 -45.24 4.73
CA GLU A 501 6.03 -44.89 3.32
C GLU A 501 5.75 -46.16 2.47
N ILE A 502 6.45 -47.26 2.72
CA ILE A 502 6.24 -48.54 2.04
C ILE A 502 4.87 -49.12 2.37
N ALA A 503 4.49 -49.18 3.65
CA ALA A 503 3.20 -49.72 4.08
C ALA A 503 2.02 -48.93 3.45
N ALA A 504 2.11 -47.60 3.45
CA ALA A 504 1.09 -46.73 2.85
C ALA A 504 0.93 -46.90 1.33
N LYS A 505 1.88 -47.56 0.65
CA LYS A 505 1.83 -47.86 -0.79
C LYS A 505 1.20 -49.23 -1.10
N GLU A 506 1.15 -50.12 -0.10
CA GLU A 506 0.61 -51.47 -0.20
C GLU A 506 -0.90 -51.52 0.10
N ASP A 507 -1.37 -50.55 0.89
CA ASP A 507 -2.79 -50.26 1.12
C ASP A 507 -3.43 -49.54 -0.09
#